data_AF-A0A7J2I015-F1
#
_entry.id   AF-A0A7J2I015-F1
#
_cell.length_a   1.000
_cell.length_b   1.000
_cell.length_c   1.000
_cell.angle_alpha   90.00
_cell.angle_beta   90.00
_cell.angle_gamma   90.00
#
_symmetry.space_group_name_H-M   'P 1'
#
loop_
_entity.id
_entity.type
_entity.pdbx_description
1 polymer ?
#
loop_
_entity_poly.entity_id
_entity_poly.type
_entity_poly.pdbx_seq_one_letter_code
_entity_poly.pdbx_strand_id
1 'polypeptide(L)'
;MVEKNGKPESIPRQLVFRALKATLKGIFFYFLYFILWTMFLAPLALIVPNLQGIAETFLAVYILLMVIGEFTHGTIFQYFFDAAKALFIIGYLLLSLKGGIVSLTYQEIILTIDIRLFLMFATLLSLLGLSKSVLQAINY
;
A
#
# COMPACT_ATOMS: atom_id res chain seq x y z
N MET A 1 35.56 4.87 -40.24
CA MET A 1 34.75 5.22 -39.06
C MET A 1 33.29 5.14 -39.48
N VAL A 2 32.54 4.16 -38.98
CA VAL A 2 31.11 4.01 -39.29
C VAL A 2 30.33 4.79 -38.24
N GLU A 3 29.69 5.89 -38.65
CA GLU A 3 28.70 6.59 -37.83
C GLU A 3 27.54 5.63 -37.54
N LYS A 4 27.47 5.15 -36.29
CA LYS A 4 26.24 4.60 -35.74
C LYS A 4 25.25 5.76 -35.65
N ASN A 5 24.40 5.92 -36.66
CA ASN A 5 23.18 6.71 -36.58
C ASN A 5 22.26 6.10 -35.51
N GLY A 6 22.51 6.42 -34.25
CA GLY A 6 21.71 6.00 -33.10
C GLY A 6 20.41 6.78 -33.09
N LYS A 7 19.39 6.29 -33.80
CA LYS A 7 18.01 6.73 -33.55
C LYS A 7 17.71 6.42 -32.07
N PRO A 8 17.22 7.38 -31.27
CA PRO A 8 16.82 7.09 -29.90
C PRO A 8 15.70 6.04 -29.94
N GLU A 9 15.88 4.94 -29.21
CA GLU A 9 14.84 3.92 -29.05
C GLU A 9 13.60 4.60 -28.45
N SER A 10 12.48 4.57 -29.17
CA SER A 10 11.26 5.19 -28.70
C SER A 10 10.64 4.35 -27.59
N ILE A 11 10.34 4.98 -26.46
CA ILE A 11 9.66 4.31 -25.34
C ILE A 11 8.29 3.82 -25.83
N PRO A 12 7.92 2.54 -25.60
CA PRO A 12 6.64 2.03 -26.04
C PRO A 12 5.50 2.79 -25.35
N ARG A 13 4.52 3.24 -26.14
CA ARG A 13 3.35 4.01 -25.66
C ARG A 13 2.64 3.35 -24.47
N GLN A 14 2.61 2.01 -24.43
CA GLN A 14 2.02 1.26 -23.34
C GLN A 14 2.76 1.45 -22.00
N LEU A 15 4.09 1.55 -22.02
CA LEU A 15 4.88 1.80 -20.82
C LEU A 15 4.65 3.22 -20.29
N VAL A 16 4.55 4.20 -21.19
CA VAL A 16 4.18 5.58 -20.83
C VAL A 16 2.79 5.62 -20.16
N PHE A 17 1.80 4.92 -20.73
CA PHE A 17 0.46 4.86 -20.13
C PHE A 17 0.44 4.15 -18.77
N ARG A 18 1.19 3.06 -18.61
CA ARG A 18 1.32 2.37 -17.31
C ARG A 18 1.97 3.27 -16.27
N ALA A 19 3.04 3.98 -16.64
CA ALA A 19 3.70 4.96 -15.77
C ALA A 19 2.74 6.08 -15.36
N LEU A 20 2.02 6.69 -16.31
CA LEU A 20 1.04 7.74 -16.01
C LEU A 20 -0.06 7.23 -15.06
N LYS A 21 -0.61 6.03 -15.33
CA LYS A 21 -1.64 5.42 -14.49
C LYS A 21 -1.12 5.12 -13.08
N ALA A 22 0.10 4.60 -12.96
CA ALA A 22 0.75 4.34 -11.68
C ALA A 22 0.97 5.64 -10.90
N THR A 23 1.47 6.70 -11.55
CA THR A 23 1.66 8.03 -10.95
C THR A 23 0.34 8.61 -10.46
N LEU A 24 -0.73 8.57 -11.27
CA LEU A 24 -2.04 9.07 -10.86
C LEU A 24 -2.58 8.33 -9.64
N LYS A 25 -2.46 7.00 -9.59
CA LYS A 25 -2.85 6.22 -8.41
C LYS A 25 -1.98 6.57 -7.19
N GLY A 26 -0.67 6.68 -7.37
CA GLY A 26 0.26 7.05 -6.29
C GLY A 26 -0.08 8.42 -5.69
N ILE A 27 -0.29 9.43 -6.55
CA ILE A 27 -0.75 10.77 -6.14
C ILE A 27 -2.06 10.68 -5.37
N PHE A 28 -3.03 9.90 -5.88
CA PHE A 28 -4.32 9.74 -5.20
C PHE A 28 -4.16 9.18 -3.78
N PHE A 29 -3.38 8.10 -3.60
CA PHE A 29 -3.17 7.51 -2.27
C PHE A 29 -2.37 8.42 -1.35
N TYR A 30 -1.36 9.11 -1.86
CA TYR A 30 -0.61 10.10 -1.08
C TYR A 30 -1.49 11.29 -0.67
N PHE A 31 -2.32 11.81 -1.57
CA PHE A 31 -3.26 12.89 -1.28
C PHE A 31 -4.29 12.47 -0.23
N LEU A 32 -4.80 11.24 -0.32
CA LEU A 32 -5.69 10.67 0.70
C LEU A 32 -4.98 10.59 2.07
N TYR A 33 -3.75 10.09 2.12
CA TYR A 33 -2.93 10.11 3.34
C TYR A 33 -2.75 11.53 3.87
N PHE A 34 -2.39 12.49 3.01
CA PHE A 34 -2.16 13.87 3.39
C PHE A 34 -3.40 14.50 4.05
N ILE A 35 -4.58 14.29 3.49
CA ILE A 35 -5.85 14.75 4.10
C ILE A 35 -6.08 14.05 5.44
N LEU A 36 -5.97 12.73 5.50
CA LEU A 36 -6.19 11.96 6.73
C LEU A 36 -5.23 12.38 7.84
N TRP A 37 -3.96 12.60 7.49
CA TRP A 37 -2.93 13.04 8.41
C TRP A 37 -3.22 14.42 8.98
N THR A 38 -3.42 15.40 8.08
CA THR A 38 -3.60 16.80 8.47
C THR A 38 -4.90 17.05 9.23
N MET A 39 -5.99 16.34 8.89
CA MET A 39 -7.30 16.59 9.48
C MET A 39 -7.58 15.76 10.74
N PHE A 40 -7.01 14.55 10.86
CA PHE A 40 -7.42 13.61 11.91
C PHE A 40 -6.25 13.01 12.72
N LEU A 41 -5.16 12.60 12.06
CA LEU A 41 -4.12 11.80 12.73
C LEU A 41 -3.01 12.62 13.39
N ALA A 42 -2.74 13.84 12.92
CA ALA A 42 -1.68 14.69 13.46
C ALA A 42 -1.78 14.93 14.99
N PRO A 43 -2.97 15.20 15.58
CA PRO A 43 -3.09 15.32 17.03
C PRO A 43 -2.75 14.03 17.78
N LEU A 44 -3.00 12.86 17.18
CA LEU A 44 -2.74 11.55 17.80
C LEU A 44 -1.23 11.23 17.85
N ALA A 45 -0.41 11.85 16.98
CA ALA A 45 1.04 11.65 16.97
C ALA A 45 1.73 12.15 18.26
N LEU A 46 1.07 13.01 19.04
CA LEU A 46 1.56 13.44 20.35
C LEU A 46 1.44 12.34 21.42
N ILE A 47 0.53 11.39 21.22
CA ILE A 47 0.17 10.36 22.21
C ILE A 47 0.64 8.98 21.75
N VAL A 48 0.69 8.74 20.44
CA VAL A 48 1.14 7.49 19.83
C VAL A 48 2.56 7.71 19.28
N PRO A 49 3.61 7.23 19.96
CA PRO A 49 4.97 7.35 19.48
C PRO A 49 5.12 6.70 18.10
N ASN A 50 5.80 7.39 17.19
CA ASN A 50 6.10 6.90 15.85
C ASN A 50 4.85 6.60 14.98
N LEU A 51 3.67 7.14 15.30
CA LEU A 51 2.47 6.96 14.47
C LEU A 51 2.69 7.39 13.01
N GLN A 52 3.38 8.52 12.82
CA GLN A 52 3.74 9.02 11.50
C GLN A 52 4.59 8.01 10.73
N GLY A 53 5.68 7.52 11.32
CA GLY A 53 6.56 6.56 10.68
C GLY A 53 5.86 5.24 10.33
N ILE A 54 4.95 4.77 11.21
CA ILE A 54 4.11 3.59 10.93
C ILE A 54 3.20 3.85 9.72
N ALA A 55 2.54 5.00 9.64
CA ALA A 55 1.66 5.33 8.53
C ALA A 55 2.42 5.54 7.20
N GLU A 56 3.54 6.25 7.25
CA GLU A 56 4.38 6.55 6.07
C GLU A 56 5.05 5.29 5.52
N THR A 57 5.53 4.40 6.38
CA THR A 57 6.10 3.11 5.95
C THR A 57 5.03 2.24 5.28
N PHE A 58 3.82 2.19 5.85
CA PHE A 58 2.70 1.50 5.22
C PHE A 58 2.41 2.05 3.83
N LEU A 59 2.26 3.38 3.73
CA LEU A 59 1.95 4.07 2.48
C LEU A 59 3.04 3.85 1.43
N ALA A 60 4.31 3.98 1.80
CA ALA A 60 5.44 3.85 0.89
C ALA A 60 5.49 2.44 0.27
N VAL A 61 5.41 1.39 1.09
CA VAL A 61 5.44 0.01 0.60
C VAL A 61 4.18 -0.33 -0.19
N TYR A 62 3.01 0.15 0.24
CA TYR A 62 1.76 -0.03 -0.48
C TYR A 62 1.80 0.60 -1.88
N ILE A 63 2.27 1.85 -1.99
CA ILE A 63 2.43 2.55 -3.28
C ILE A 63 3.47 1.84 -4.14
N LEU A 64 4.60 1.41 -3.57
CA LEU A 64 5.62 0.67 -4.31
C LEU A 64 5.05 -0.60 -4.95
N LEU A 65 4.37 -1.45 -4.17
CA LEU A 65 3.74 -2.67 -4.67
C LEU A 65 2.65 -2.38 -5.70
N MET A 66 1.87 -1.32 -5.51
CA MET A 66 0.87 -0.87 -6.47
C MET A 66 1.50 -0.45 -7.80
N VAL A 67 2.58 0.32 -7.77
CA VAL A 67 3.30 0.78 -8.97
C VAL A 67 3.87 -0.42 -9.72
N ILE A 68 4.55 -1.34 -9.03
CA ILE A 68 5.10 -2.56 -9.65
C ILE A 68 3.99 -3.43 -10.25
N GLY A 69 2.85 -3.57 -9.55
CA GLY A 69 1.66 -4.26 -10.07
C GLY A 69 1.15 -3.67 -11.39
N GLU A 70 1.20 -2.35 -11.53
CA GLU A 70 0.77 -1.69 -12.77
C GLU A 70 1.76 -1.90 -13.94
N PHE A 71 3.06 -1.93 -13.66
CA PHE A 71 4.07 -2.22 -14.68
C PHE A 71 4.04 -3.67 -15.15
N THR A 72 3.74 -4.60 -14.24
CA THR A 72 3.61 -6.03 -14.52
C THR A 72 2.23 -6.41 -15.08
N HIS A 73 1.33 -5.44 -15.29
CA HIS A 73 -0.03 -5.70 -15.73
C HIS A 73 -0.08 -6.51 -17.04
N GLY A 74 -0.91 -7.55 -17.05
CA GLY A 74 -1.07 -8.50 -18.16
C GLY A 74 -0.05 -9.64 -18.19
N THR A 75 0.83 -9.73 -17.18
CA THR A 75 1.77 -10.85 -16.99
C THR A 75 1.40 -11.66 -15.75
N ILE A 76 1.90 -12.89 -15.64
CA ILE A 76 1.73 -13.70 -14.43
C ILE A 76 2.26 -13.01 -13.17
N PHE A 77 3.27 -12.14 -13.30
CA PHE A 77 3.83 -11.36 -12.19
C PHE A 77 2.82 -10.37 -11.59
N GLN A 78 1.82 -9.92 -12.35
CA GLN A 78 0.77 -9.06 -11.80
C GLN A 78 0.09 -9.73 -10.61
N TYR A 79 -0.28 -11.02 -10.74
CA TYR A 79 -0.96 -11.76 -9.68
C TYR A 79 -0.03 -12.03 -8.49
N PHE A 80 1.27 -12.19 -8.72
CA PHE A 80 2.24 -12.28 -7.64
C PHE A 80 2.29 -10.98 -6.82
N PHE A 81 2.39 -9.82 -7.48
CA PHE A 81 2.44 -8.53 -6.78
C PHE A 81 1.12 -8.13 -6.13
N ASP A 82 -0.02 -8.51 -6.72
CA ASP A 82 -1.33 -8.33 -6.10
C ASP A 82 -1.49 -9.19 -4.83
N ALA A 83 -1.02 -10.44 -4.86
CA ALA A 83 -0.96 -11.31 -3.68
C ALA A 83 0.01 -10.76 -2.61
N ALA A 84 1.20 -10.32 -3.01
CA ALA A 84 2.20 -9.72 -2.11
C ALA A 84 1.65 -8.47 -1.42
N LYS A 85 0.92 -7.62 -2.14
CA LYS A 85 0.24 -6.45 -1.57
C LYS A 85 -0.83 -6.84 -0.56
N ALA A 86 -1.65 -7.85 -0.85
CA ALA A 86 -2.64 -8.35 0.10
C ALA A 86 -1.99 -8.90 1.38
N LEU A 87 -0.94 -9.71 1.24
CA LEU A 87 -0.17 -10.23 2.37
C LEU A 87 0.53 -9.12 3.16
N PHE A 88 1.07 -8.12 2.48
CA PHE A 88 1.66 -6.94 3.10
C PHE A 88 0.64 -6.22 3.99
N ILE A 89 -0.57 -5.95 3.48
CA ILE A 89 -1.61 -5.28 4.27
C ILE A 89 -1.94 -6.08 5.53
N ILE A 90 -2.16 -7.39 5.40
CA ILE A 90 -2.47 -8.27 6.54
C ILE A 90 -1.33 -8.25 7.55
N GLY A 91 -0.11 -8.58 7.10
CA GLY A 91 1.06 -8.70 7.97
C GLY A 91 1.39 -7.39 8.67
N TYR A 92 1.38 -6.28 7.92
CA TYR A 92 1.71 -4.97 8.47
C TYR A 92 0.69 -4.52 9.53
N LEU A 93 -0.62 -4.71 9.27
CA LEU A 93 -1.66 -4.33 10.21
C LEU A 93 -1.64 -5.20 11.48
N LEU A 94 -1.46 -6.52 11.34
CA LEU A 94 -1.36 -7.42 12.49
C LEU A 94 -0.18 -7.06 13.39
N LEU A 95 1.00 -6.79 12.81
CA LEU A 95 2.21 -6.43 13.54
C LEU A 95 2.10 -5.03 14.17
N SER A 96 1.60 -4.04 13.43
CA SER A 96 1.54 -2.66 13.89
C SER A 96 0.46 -2.45 14.95
N LEU A 97 -0.67 -3.17 14.87
CA LEU A 97 -1.81 -2.96 15.75
C LEU A 97 -1.87 -3.94 16.93
N LYS A 98 -0.86 -4.82 17.09
CA LYS A 98 -0.73 -5.77 18.22
C LYS A 98 -2.02 -6.53 18.55
N GLY A 99 -2.75 -6.98 17.52
CA GLY A 99 -4.02 -7.70 17.69
C GLY A 99 -5.27 -6.84 17.86
N GLY A 100 -5.17 -5.51 17.66
CA GLY A 100 -6.32 -4.61 17.53
C GLY A 100 -6.79 -3.95 18.82
N ILE A 101 -6.07 -4.09 19.93
CA ILE A 101 -6.32 -3.34 21.16
C ILE A 101 -5.16 -2.36 21.35
N VAL A 102 -5.46 -1.07 21.25
CA VAL A 102 -4.48 0.01 21.41
C VAL A 102 -4.77 0.74 22.70
N SER A 103 -3.89 0.61 23.68
CA SER A 103 -3.96 1.35 24.93
C SER A 103 -2.98 2.50 24.91
N LEU A 104 -3.48 3.69 25.22
CA LEU A 104 -2.74 4.93 25.33
C LEU A 104 -2.80 5.40 26.77
N THR A 105 -1.63 5.63 27.37
CA THR A 105 -1.51 6.21 28.70
C THR A 105 -1.09 7.66 28.53
N TYR A 106 -1.92 8.59 28.99
CA TYR A 106 -1.59 10.01 29.03
C TYR A 106 -1.82 10.53 30.45
N GLN A 107 -0.74 10.94 31.12
CA GLN A 107 -0.74 11.28 32.55
C GLN A 107 -1.28 10.10 33.38
N GLU A 108 -2.43 10.26 34.05
CA GLU A 108 -3.09 9.21 34.84
C GLU A 108 -4.32 8.59 34.14
N ILE A 109 -4.60 8.98 32.89
CA ILE A 109 -5.72 8.45 32.11
C ILE A 109 -5.23 7.35 31.17
N ILE A 110 -5.87 6.18 31.26
CA ILE A 110 -5.68 5.08 30.30
C ILE A 110 -6.86 5.09 29.33
N LEU A 111 -6.61 5.50 28.09
CA LEU A 111 -7.57 5.36 27.00
C LEU A 111 -7.28 4.05 26.26
N THR A 112 -8.25 3.14 26.24
CA THR A 112 -8.14 1.90 25.45
C THR A 112 -9.12 1.97 24.28
N ILE A 113 -8.57 1.83 23.07
CA ILE A 113 -9.33 1.80 21.83
C ILE A 113 -9.29 0.37 21.29
N ASP A 114 -10.46 -0.22 21.13
CA ASP A 114 -10.62 -1.53 20.48
C ASP A 114 -10.95 -1.34 19.00
N ILE A 115 -9.97 -1.65 18.15
CA ILE A 115 -10.05 -1.58 16.69
C ILE A 115 -10.07 -2.98 16.06
N ARG A 116 -10.35 -4.03 16.84
CA ARG A 116 -10.38 -5.42 16.33
C ARG A 116 -11.37 -5.60 15.19
N LEU A 117 -12.50 -4.90 15.22
CA LEU A 117 -13.49 -4.93 14.14
C LEU A 117 -12.90 -4.41 12.82
N PHE A 118 -12.16 -3.30 12.86
CA PHE A 118 -11.47 -2.75 11.70
C PHE A 118 -10.40 -3.73 11.18
N LEU A 119 -9.59 -4.30 12.08
CA LEU A 119 -8.56 -5.27 11.73
C LEU A 119 -9.17 -6.52 11.07
N MET A 120 -10.31 -7.00 11.57
CA MET A 120 -11.04 -8.12 10.98
C MET A 120 -11.48 -7.80 9.54
N PHE A 121 -12.13 -6.65 9.30
CA PHE A 121 -12.54 -6.26 7.95
C PHE A 121 -11.36 -6.08 7.00
N ALA A 122 -10.31 -5.39 7.43
CA ALA A 122 -9.11 -5.19 6.63
C ALA A 122 -8.45 -6.52 6.25
N THR A 123 -8.40 -7.47 7.19
CA THR A 123 -7.87 -8.81 6.96
C THR A 123 -8.75 -9.61 6.01
N LEU A 124 -10.07 -9.61 6.20
CA LEU A 124 -11.00 -10.33 5.33
C LEU A 124 -10.95 -9.81 3.88
N LEU A 125 -10.98 -8.49 3.69
CA LEU A 125 -10.87 -7.90 2.35
C LEU A 125 -9.54 -8.23 1.68
N SER A 126 -8.45 -8.25 2.45
CA SER A 126 -7.14 -8.62 1.93
C SER A 126 -7.05 -10.11 1.60
N LEU A 127 -7.66 -10.99 2.40
CA LEU A 127 -7.75 -12.43 2.11
C LEU A 127 -8.59 -12.70 0.85
N LEU A 128 -9.66 -11.93 0.62
CA LEU A 128 -10.42 -11.99 -0.64
C LEU A 128 -9.56 -11.55 -1.82
N GLY A 129 -8.80 -10.47 -1.66
CA GLY A 129 -7.83 -10.01 -2.66
C GLY A 129 -6.76 -11.07 -2.98
N LEU A 130 -6.20 -11.70 -1.95
CA LEU A 130 -5.24 -12.80 -2.07
C LEU A 130 -5.85 -13.99 -2.81
N SER A 131 -7.03 -14.44 -2.38
CA SER A 131 -7.74 -15.58 -2.99
C SER A 131 -8.01 -15.34 -4.47
N LYS A 132 -8.50 -14.14 -4.81
CA LYS A 132 -8.71 -13.72 -6.20
C LYS A 132 -7.41 -13.78 -6.99
N SER A 133 -6.31 -13.27 -6.42
CA SER A 133 -5.01 -13.25 -7.10
C SER A 133 -4.49 -14.66 -7.38
N VAL A 134 -4.58 -15.55 -6.41
CA VAL A 134 -4.14 -16.96 -6.55
C VAL A 134 -4.98 -17.69 -7.60
N LEU A 135 -6.31 -17.55 -7.55
CA LEU A 135 -7.19 -18.18 -8.55
C LEU A 135 -6.92 -17.67 -9.96
N GLN A 136 -6.67 -16.37 -10.13
CA GLN A 136 -6.32 -15.80 -11.41
C GLN A 136 -4.94 -16.26 -11.91
N ALA A 137 -3.96 -16.43 -11.01
CA ALA A 137 -2.63 -16.93 -11.35
C ALA A 137 -2.66 -18.40 -11.83
N ILE A 138 -3.50 -19.24 -11.23
CA ILE A 138 -3.66 -20.65 -11.62
C ILE A 138 -4.31 -20.75 -13.02
N ASN A 139 -5.17 -19.80 -13.36
CA ASN A 139 -5.93 -19.76 -14.62
C ASN A 139 -5.33 -18.80 -15.68
N TYR A 140 -4.05 -18.47 -15.56
CA TYR A 140 -3.31 -17.62 -16.50
C TYR A 140 -2.51 -18.47 -17.48
#